data_AF-A0A371BD94-F1
#
_entry.id   AF-A0A371BD94-F1
#
_cell.length_a   1.000
_cell.length_b   1.000
_cell.length_c   1.000
_cell.angle_alpha   90.00
_cell.angle_beta   90.00
_cell.angle_gamma   90.00
#
_symmetry.space_group_name_H-M   'P 1'
#
loop_
_entity.id
_entity.type
_entity.pdbx_description
1 polymer ?
#
loop_
_entity_poly.entity_id
_entity_poly.type
_entity_poly.pdbx_seq_one_letter_code
_entity_poly.pdbx_strand_id
1 'polypeptide(L)'
;MPLVLTAGVLTCGSASSQTANDVFAARWPANDVTGTIGVRTVPLPTPRPQPRTERQAALTPPALSPPRPEPRTALVKFASAPFPYNGTVPTTGEPFLNVTENGRKGHRTSRGGVLWESTTFGDNRVLLHIPRGFDVTRPAVMVVFFHGHGAELTRDVLNRQNVPEQITASGMNAVLVAPQFAVDAADSSAGRFWEPGGFTRFVKEAGAKLAALDNRPAAAARFGNLPVIIVAYSGGYVPAAYAIRQGGLGKKLKGLVLMDGLYGEMDDFIHFIRNWKSSFFISSYTASTRRQNMSLAQMLKAQHIPYDTEIRKNLWRRGGVALIETENTVRHRDFVTEAWTGNPIADILDKLD
;
A
#
# COMPACT_ATOMS: atom_id res chain seq x y z
N MET A 1 -46.63 16.69 57.19
CA MET A 1 -45.96 17.62 56.26
C MET A 1 -44.46 17.60 56.56
N PRO A 2 -43.56 17.62 55.56
CA PRO A 2 -43.49 16.64 54.46
C PRO A 2 -42.06 16.15 54.14
N LEU A 3 -42.02 15.08 53.33
CA LEU A 3 -40.94 14.61 52.45
C LEU A 3 -40.37 15.73 51.56
N VAL A 4 -39.07 15.68 51.23
CA VAL A 4 -38.54 16.08 49.91
C VAL A 4 -37.33 15.21 49.51
N LEU A 5 -37.45 14.56 48.34
CA LEU A 5 -36.39 13.91 47.54
C LEU A 5 -35.36 14.93 47.03
N THR A 6 -34.10 14.53 46.88
CA THR A 6 -33.25 15.08 45.81
C THR A 6 -32.45 13.97 45.10
N ALA A 7 -32.45 14.09 43.78
CA ALA A 7 -32.02 13.11 42.80
C ALA A 7 -30.50 13.06 42.61
N GLY A 8 -30.02 11.90 42.17
CA GLY A 8 -28.63 11.69 41.78
C GLY A 8 -28.25 12.38 40.48
N VAL A 9 -26.96 12.71 40.37
CA VAL A 9 -26.30 13.04 39.11
C VAL A 9 -25.06 12.17 39.01
N LEU A 10 -25.05 11.27 38.03
CA LEU A 10 -23.86 10.60 37.53
C LEU A 10 -22.97 11.62 36.80
N THR A 11 -21.69 11.69 37.14
CA THR A 11 -20.68 12.33 36.29
C THR A 11 -19.71 11.27 35.76
N CYS A 12 -19.79 11.05 34.45
CA CYS A 12 -18.86 10.27 33.64
C CYS A 12 -17.44 10.86 33.66
N GLY A 13 -16.47 9.97 33.46
CA GLY A 13 -15.04 10.24 33.59
C GLY A 13 -14.42 11.08 32.48
N SER A 14 -13.21 11.55 32.79
CA SER A 14 -12.30 12.25 31.89
C SER A 14 -11.16 11.31 31.49
N ALA A 15 -11.17 10.87 30.23
CA ALA A 15 -10.01 10.26 29.58
C ALA A 15 -9.29 11.35 28.78
N SER A 16 -8.11 11.73 29.24
CA SER A 16 -7.21 12.68 28.59
C SER A 16 -6.55 12.06 27.36
N SER A 17 -6.82 12.58 26.16
CA SER A 17 -6.07 12.28 24.95
C SER A 17 -4.76 13.06 24.93
N GLN A 18 -3.62 12.37 25.02
CA GLN A 18 -2.31 12.96 24.82
C GLN A 18 -1.97 12.95 23.32
N THR A 19 -1.69 14.13 22.79
CA THR A 19 -1.26 14.41 21.42
C THR A 19 0.20 13.98 21.23
N ALA A 20 0.46 13.14 20.22
CA ALA A 20 1.80 12.77 19.80
C ALA A 20 2.28 13.76 18.72
N ASN A 21 3.08 14.76 19.12
CA ASN A 21 3.84 15.61 18.22
C ASN A 21 5.35 15.36 18.39
N ASP A 22 6.07 15.61 17.29
CA ASP A 22 7.51 15.88 17.18
C ASP A 22 8.51 14.72 17.28
N VAL A 23 8.83 14.09 16.13
CA VAL A 23 10.16 13.49 15.88
C VAL A 23 10.55 13.51 14.39
N PHE A 24 10.52 14.63 13.65
CA PHE A 24 11.10 14.61 12.28
C PHE A 24 11.74 15.93 11.87
N ALA A 25 12.95 16.17 12.38
CA ALA A 25 13.89 17.16 11.87
C ALA A 25 15.28 16.51 11.76
N ALA A 26 15.76 16.27 10.52
CA ALA A 26 17.14 16.51 10.07
C ALA A 26 17.53 15.73 8.80
N ARG A 27 17.69 16.49 7.71
CA ARG A 27 18.79 16.50 6.69
C ARG A 27 19.31 15.17 6.10
N TRP A 28 19.23 15.08 4.76
CA TRP A 28 20.01 14.13 3.94
C TRP A 28 20.94 14.87 2.97
N PRO A 29 22.23 14.49 2.89
CA PRO A 29 23.10 14.81 1.77
C PRO A 29 23.08 13.69 0.70
N ALA A 30 23.28 14.09 -0.56
CA ALA A 30 23.41 13.22 -1.73
C ALA A 30 24.87 12.75 -1.90
N ASN A 31 25.09 11.58 -2.50
CA ASN A 31 26.19 11.35 -3.43
C ASN A 31 26.06 10.02 -4.21
N ASP A 32 26.47 10.12 -5.47
CA ASP A 32 26.69 9.09 -6.47
C ASP A 32 27.77 8.08 -6.08
N VAL A 33 27.76 6.88 -6.68
CA VAL A 33 28.84 6.35 -7.55
C VAL A 33 28.43 4.97 -8.11
N THR A 34 28.63 4.85 -9.41
CA THR A 34 28.46 3.72 -10.32
C THR A 34 29.59 2.69 -10.22
N GLY A 35 29.28 1.41 -10.46
CA GLY A 35 30.28 0.35 -10.63
C GLY A 35 29.68 -0.93 -11.22
N THR A 36 29.99 -1.19 -12.49
CA THR A 36 29.50 -2.32 -13.31
C THR A 36 30.48 -3.49 -13.26
N ILE A 37 30.00 -4.73 -13.10
CA ILE A 37 30.77 -5.94 -13.47
C ILE A 37 29.81 -6.96 -14.11
N GLY A 38 30.09 -7.33 -15.36
CA GLY A 38 29.37 -8.36 -16.10
C GLY A 38 30.09 -9.71 -16.06
N VAL A 39 29.34 -10.80 -16.24
CA VAL A 39 29.90 -12.11 -16.64
C VAL A 39 28.93 -12.85 -17.57
N ARG A 40 29.55 -13.51 -18.55
CA ARG A 40 29.05 -14.18 -19.76
C ARG A 40 28.21 -15.44 -19.52
N THR A 41 27.29 -15.69 -20.45
CA THR A 41 26.44 -16.87 -20.60
C THR A 41 27.11 -18.03 -21.35
N VAL A 42 26.74 -19.28 -21.00
CA VAL A 42 27.08 -20.51 -21.73
C VAL A 42 25.76 -21.19 -22.18
N PRO A 43 25.62 -21.69 -23.43
CA PRO A 43 24.34 -22.21 -23.94
C PRO A 43 24.14 -23.70 -23.61
N LEU A 44 22.88 -24.11 -23.37
CA LEU A 44 22.48 -25.52 -23.22
C LEU A 44 21.99 -26.13 -24.55
N PRO A 45 22.15 -27.46 -24.77
CA PRO A 45 21.78 -28.12 -26.02
C PRO A 45 20.26 -28.43 -26.12
N THR A 46 19.78 -28.53 -27.35
CA THR A 46 18.36 -28.71 -27.74
C THR A 46 17.84 -30.16 -27.57
N PRO A 47 16.56 -30.38 -27.22
CA PRO A 47 15.93 -31.71 -27.26
C PRO A 47 15.30 -32.04 -28.62
N ARG A 48 15.39 -33.32 -29.02
CA ARG A 48 14.72 -33.92 -30.20
C ARG A 48 13.25 -34.29 -29.92
N PRO A 49 12.37 -34.34 -30.93
CA PRO A 49 10.90 -34.44 -30.78
C PRO A 49 10.37 -35.88 -30.69
N GLN A 50 9.21 -36.06 -30.04
CA GLN A 50 8.39 -37.29 -30.06
C GLN A 50 6.90 -36.98 -30.40
N PRO A 51 6.13 -37.98 -30.88
CA PRO A 51 5.02 -37.80 -31.84
C PRO A 51 3.63 -37.52 -31.23
N ARG A 52 2.78 -36.91 -32.07
CA ARG A 52 1.36 -36.57 -31.84
C ARG A 52 0.49 -37.77 -31.47
N THR A 53 -0.40 -37.55 -30.49
CA THR A 53 -1.71 -38.21 -30.44
C THR A 53 -2.79 -37.13 -30.56
N GLU A 54 -3.42 -37.07 -31.73
CA GLU A 54 -4.64 -36.30 -31.98
C GLU A 54 -5.85 -37.08 -31.46
N ARG A 55 -6.61 -36.50 -30.52
CA ARG A 55 -8.08 -36.43 -30.54
C ARG A 55 -8.63 -35.81 -29.26
N GLN A 56 -8.95 -34.53 -29.33
CA GLN A 56 -10.13 -33.92 -28.71
C GLN A 56 -10.31 -32.52 -29.30
N ALA A 57 -11.15 -32.43 -30.34
CA ALA A 57 -11.70 -31.16 -30.78
C ALA A 57 -12.77 -30.75 -29.76
N ALA A 58 -12.39 -29.88 -28.82
CA ALA A 58 -13.30 -29.17 -27.95
C ALA A 58 -12.71 -27.77 -27.73
N LEU A 59 -13.40 -26.77 -28.31
CA LEU A 59 -13.30 -25.33 -28.05
C LEU A 59 -11.89 -24.81 -27.72
N THR A 60 -11.21 -24.26 -28.72
CA THR A 60 -9.97 -23.51 -28.52
C THR A 60 -10.17 -22.49 -27.39
N PRO A 61 -9.46 -22.63 -26.25
CA PRO A 61 -9.37 -21.54 -25.30
C PRO A 61 -8.86 -20.31 -26.07
N PRO A 62 -9.34 -19.08 -25.78
CA PRO A 62 -8.76 -17.90 -26.40
C PRO A 62 -7.24 -17.98 -26.22
N ALA A 63 -6.51 -17.85 -27.33
CA ALA A 63 -5.07 -18.10 -27.40
C ALA A 63 -4.40 -17.50 -26.16
N LEU A 64 -3.86 -18.37 -25.30
CA LEU A 64 -3.05 -17.97 -24.16
C LEU A 64 -1.92 -17.14 -24.75
N SER A 65 -2.00 -15.83 -24.52
CA SER A 65 -0.97 -14.93 -25.02
C SER A 65 0.30 -15.28 -24.25
N PRO A 66 1.44 -15.45 -24.94
CA PRO A 66 2.68 -15.85 -24.28
C PRO A 66 3.05 -14.86 -23.17
N PRO A 67 3.74 -15.32 -22.11
CA PRO A 67 4.31 -14.45 -21.08
C PRO A 67 5.12 -13.33 -21.74
N ARG A 68 4.98 -12.10 -21.23
CA ARG A 68 5.56 -10.92 -21.87
C ARG A 68 7.09 -10.89 -21.79
N PRO A 69 7.81 -10.53 -22.87
CA PRO A 69 9.28 -10.52 -22.85
C PRO A 69 9.89 -9.35 -22.09
N GLU A 70 9.27 -8.17 -21.97
CA GLU A 70 9.84 -7.00 -21.26
C GLU A 70 8.84 -6.39 -20.27
N PRO A 71 9.29 -5.86 -19.11
CA PRO A 71 8.41 -5.17 -18.18
C PRO A 71 7.88 -3.86 -18.78
N ARG A 72 6.74 -3.39 -18.28
CA ARG A 72 6.16 -2.08 -18.65
C ARG A 72 5.89 -1.27 -17.42
N THR A 73 6.52 -0.09 -17.34
CA THR A 73 6.32 0.88 -16.27
C THR A 73 5.86 2.20 -16.86
N ALA A 74 4.82 2.81 -16.29
CA ALA A 74 4.32 4.10 -16.75
C ALA A 74 3.70 4.91 -15.62
N LEU A 75 3.82 6.24 -15.71
CA LEU A 75 3.01 7.17 -14.94
C LEU A 75 1.74 7.51 -15.72
N VAL A 76 0.58 7.19 -15.15
CA VAL A 76 -0.71 7.33 -15.83
C VAL A 76 -1.65 8.17 -14.96
N LYS A 77 -2.33 9.15 -15.57
CA LYS A 77 -3.33 9.97 -14.87
C LYS A 77 -4.58 9.14 -14.54
N PHE A 78 -5.04 9.26 -13.30
CA PHE A 78 -6.28 8.65 -12.82
C PHE A 78 -7.31 9.73 -12.49
N ALA A 79 -8.55 9.50 -12.90
CA ALA A 79 -9.67 10.32 -12.44
C ALA A 79 -9.97 10.05 -10.96
N SER A 80 -9.69 8.85 -10.46
CA SER A 80 -9.94 8.42 -9.08
C SER A 80 -8.70 8.47 -8.17
N ALA A 81 -7.61 9.14 -8.62
CA ALA A 81 -6.43 9.35 -7.79
C ALA A 81 -6.80 10.05 -6.47
N PRO A 82 -6.03 9.84 -5.37
CA PRO A 82 -6.27 10.52 -4.09
C PRO A 82 -6.38 12.05 -4.25
N PHE A 83 -5.57 12.64 -5.13
CA PHE A 83 -5.56 14.07 -5.40
C PHE A 83 -5.70 14.36 -6.90
N PRO A 84 -6.22 15.55 -7.29
CA PRO A 84 -6.74 16.61 -6.42
C PRO A 84 -8.05 16.25 -5.70
N TYR A 85 -8.21 16.84 -4.52
CA TYR A 85 -9.35 16.62 -3.63
C TYR A 85 -9.87 17.94 -3.07
N ASN A 86 -11.16 18.19 -3.23
CA ASN A 86 -11.85 19.42 -2.83
C ASN A 86 -12.98 19.17 -1.82
N GLY A 87 -13.07 17.97 -1.26
CA GLY A 87 -14.05 17.64 -0.22
C GLY A 87 -13.58 18.04 1.17
N THR A 88 -14.12 17.37 2.18
CA THR A 88 -13.90 17.67 3.60
C THR A 88 -13.02 16.65 4.28
N VAL A 89 -12.32 17.07 5.34
CA VAL A 89 -11.53 16.17 6.19
C VAL A 89 -12.51 15.43 7.12
N PRO A 90 -12.57 14.09 7.11
CA PRO A 90 -13.60 13.36 7.85
C PRO A 90 -13.59 13.59 9.37
N THR A 91 -12.42 13.88 9.96
CA THR A 91 -12.28 14.07 11.41
C THR A 91 -12.76 15.44 11.89
N THR A 92 -12.77 16.45 11.03
CA THR A 92 -13.15 17.82 11.40
C THR A 92 -14.43 18.29 10.71
N GLY A 93 -14.79 17.69 9.57
CA GLY A 93 -15.89 18.16 8.71
C GLY A 93 -15.53 19.41 7.89
N GLU A 94 -14.35 20.00 8.11
CA GLU A 94 -13.89 21.21 7.43
C GLU A 94 -13.42 20.91 6.00
N PRO A 95 -13.48 21.89 5.07
CA PRO A 95 -12.87 21.74 3.74
C PRO A 95 -11.39 21.35 3.85
N PHE A 96 -10.93 20.41 3.02
CA PHE A 96 -9.52 20.03 2.98
C PHE A 96 -8.64 21.21 2.55
N LEU A 97 -9.03 21.88 1.47
CA LEU A 97 -8.41 23.13 1.03
C LEU A 97 -9.04 24.31 1.79
N ASN A 98 -8.60 24.49 3.04
CA ASN A 98 -9.12 25.49 3.98
C ASN A 98 -8.41 26.86 3.93
N VAL A 99 -7.40 27.03 3.08
CA VAL A 99 -6.71 28.32 2.88
C VAL A 99 -6.97 28.83 1.48
N THR A 100 -7.35 30.10 1.36
CA THR A 100 -7.38 30.84 0.10
C THR A 100 -6.56 32.11 0.26
N GLU A 101 -5.52 32.26 -0.55
CA GLU A 101 -4.63 33.43 -0.54
C GLU A 101 -4.23 33.77 -1.97
N ASN A 102 -4.42 35.04 -2.38
CA ASN A 102 -4.08 35.51 -3.74
C ASN A 102 -4.64 34.62 -4.87
N GLY A 103 -5.87 34.10 -4.69
CA GLY A 103 -6.53 33.19 -5.65
C GLY A 103 -6.03 31.74 -5.64
N ARG A 104 -5.03 31.40 -4.82
CA ARG A 104 -4.52 30.04 -4.65
C ARG A 104 -5.22 29.33 -3.50
N LYS A 105 -5.50 28.05 -3.67
CA LYS A 105 -6.05 27.18 -2.63
C LYS A 105 -4.96 26.33 -1.98
N GLY A 106 -5.05 26.14 -0.67
CA GLY A 106 -4.10 25.37 0.10
C GLY A 106 -4.73 24.69 1.30
N HIS A 107 -3.99 23.74 1.86
CA HIS A 107 -4.30 23.02 3.09
C HIS A 107 -3.35 23.49 4.20
N ARG A 108 -3.91 23.95 5.32
CA ARG A 108 -3.13 24.26 6.53
C ARG A 108 -2.86 22.98 7.31
N THR A 109 -1.59 22.63 7.42
CA THR A 109 -1.12 21.48 8.21
C THR A 109 -1.28 21.71 9.70
N SER A 110 -1.24 20.63 10.48
CA SER A 110 -1.21 20.70 11.96
C SER A 110 -0.03 21.49 12.53
N ARG A 111 1.06 21.64 11.75
CA ARG A 111 2.25 22.45 12.10
C ARG A 111 2.11 23.93 11.72
N GLY A 112 0.95 24.36 11.23
CA GLY A 112 0.66 25.74 10.87
C GLY A 112 1.12 26.17 9.47
N GLY A 113 1.97 25.37 8.80
CA GLY A 113 2.39 25.62 7.42
C GLY A 113 1.26 25.37 6.41
N VAL A 114 1.29 26.08 5.28
CA VAL A 114 0.32 25.91 4.18
C VAL A 114 0.94 25.13 3.04
N LEU A 115 0.29 24.03 2.65
CA LEU A 115 0.62 23.24 1.48
C LEU A 115 -0.34 23.61 0.34
N TRP A 116 0.19 24.02 -0.80
CA TRP A 116 -0.62 24.55 -1.90
C TRP A 116 -1.12 23.44 -2.82
N GLU A 117 -2.39 23.52 -3.23
CA GLU A 117 -3.01 22.55 -4.14
C GLU A 117 -2.17 22.34 -5.40
N SER A 118 -1.73 23.45 -6.03
CA SER A 118 -1.00 23.42 -7.30
C SER A 118 0.33 22.67 -7.26
N THR A 119 1.00 22.61 -6.10
CA THR A 119 2.33 22.00 -5.95
C THR A 119 2.29 20.67 -5.22
N THR A 120 1.36 20.51 -4.28
CA THR A 120 1.37 19.38 -3.34
C THR A 120 0.23 18.40 -3.62
N PHE A 121 -0.94 18.88 -4.05
CA PHE A 121 -2.15 18.08 -4.23
C PHE A 121 -2.68 18.12 -5.66
N GLY A 122 -1.84 18.48 -6.64
CA GLY A 122 -2.22 18.61 -8.05
C GLY A 122 -1.91 17.39 -8.90
N ASP A 123 -1.09 16.47 -8.40
CA ASP A 123 -0.63 15.31 -9.17
C ASP A 123 -1.59 14.12 -9.03
N ASN A 124 -2.31 13.84 -10.10
CA ASN A 124 -3.22 12.71 -10.20
C ASN A 124 -2.62 11.49 -10.92
N ARG A 125 -1.29 11.44 -11.06
CA ARG A 125 -0.60 10.30 -11.68
C ARG A 125 -0.47 9.14 -10.71
N VAL A 126 -0.41 7.96 -11.29
CA VAL A 126 -0.23 6.68 -10.63
C VAL A 126 0.87 5.93 -11.37
N LEU A 127 1.85 5.41 -10.63
CA LEU A 127 2.87 4.53 -11.17
C LEU A 127 2.26 3.14 -11.33
N LEU A 128 2.25 2.66 -12.57
CA LEU A 128 1.84 1.31 -12.92
C LEU A 128 3.06 0.53 -13.35
N HIS A 129 3.15 -0.73 -12.91
CA HIS A 129 4.17 -1.65 -13.39
C HIS A 129 3.58 -3.04 -13.64
N ILE A 130 3.91 -3.59 -14.81
CA ILE A 130 3.63 -4.97 -15.21
C ILE A 130 4.99 -5.64 -15.42
N PRO A 131 5.36 -6.64 -14.60
CA PRO A 131 6.68 -7.26 -14.69
C PRO A 131 6.80 -8.13 -15.95
N ARG A 132 8.04 -8.48 -16.29
CA ARG A 132 8.33 -9.50 -17.32
C ARG A 132 7.61 -10.79 -16.94
N GLY A 133 7.04 -11.48 -17.92
CA GLY A 133 6.39 -12.77 -17.71
C GLY A 133 5.01 -12.71 -17.06
N PHE A 134 4.51 -11.53 -16.67
CA PHE A 134 3.16 -11.39 -16.14
C PHE A 134 2.10 -11.93 -17.11
N ASP A 135 1.11 -12.63 -16.56
CA ASP A 135 -0.03 -13.17 -17.29
C ASP A 135 -1.33 -13.03 -16.49
N VAL A 136 -2.19 -12.10 -16.92
CA VAL A 136 -3.51 -11.84 -16.32
C VAL A 136 -4.47 -13.03 -16.39
N THR A 137 -4.17 -14.06 -17.19
CA THR A 137 -5.01 -15.26 -17.30
C THR A 137 -4.71 -16.31 -16.22
N ARG A 138 -3.56 -16.20 -15.55
CA ARG A 138 -3.19 -17.03 -14.39
C ARG A 138 -3.60 -16.35 -13.09
N PRO A 139 -3.68 -17.08 -11.96
CA PRO A 139 -3.80 -16.45 -10.64
C PRO A 139 -2.75 -15.36 -10.48
N ALA A 140 -3.21 -14.16 -10.10
CA ALA A 140 -2.41 -12.96 -10.05
C ALA A 140 -2.85 -12.04 -8.90
N VAL A 141 -2.02 -11.07 -8.54
CA VAL A 141 -2.30 -10.10 -7.47
C VAL A 141 -1.97 -8.68 -7.90
N MET A 142 -2.77 -7.72 -7.43
CA MET A 142 -2.46 -6.30 -7.52
C MET A 142 -1.86 -5.82 -6.19
N VAL A 143 -0.61 -5.40 -6.24
CA VAL A 143 0.06 -4.73 -5.12
C VAL A 143 -0.20 -3.23 -5.26
N VAL A 144 -0.89 -2.66 -4.27
CA VAL A 144 -1.10 -1.22 -4.19
C VAL A 144 -0.12 -0.65 -3.18
N PHE A 145 0.84 0.15 -3.63
CA PHE A 145 1.90 0.71 -2.80
C PHE A 145 1.58 2.15 -2.38
N PHE A 146 1.47 2.39 -1.09
CA PHE A 146 1.27 3.71 -0.51
C PHE A 146 2.58 4.25 0.06
N HIS A 147 3.11 5.30 -0.58
CA HIS A 147 4.38 5.89 -0.21
C HIS A 147 4.28 6.75 1.06
N GLY A 148 5.45 6.99 1.67
CA GLY A 148 5.58 7.84 2.86
C GLY A 148 5.64 9.33 2.54
N HIS A 149 5.90 10.13 3.57
CA HIS A 149 6.11 11.58 3.45
C HIS A 149 7.30 11.93 2.56
N GLY A 150 7.24 13.12 1.95
CA GLY A 150 8.35 13.65 1.16
C GLY A 150 8.70 12.75 -0.01
N ALA A 151 7.69 12.17 -0.67
CA ALA A 151 7.92 11.26 -1.78
C ALA A 151 7.28 11.76 -3.07
N GLU A 152 7.99 11.51 -4.15
CA GLU A 152 7.52 11.60 -5.53
C GLU A 152 7.58 10.21 -6.16
N LEU A 153 6.61 9.88 -7.02
CA LEU A 153 6.56 8.56 -7.65
C LEU A 153 7.85 8.20 -8.41
N THR A 154 8.40 9.11 -9.21
CA THR A 154 9.63 8.84 -9.98
C THR A 154 10.85 8.78 -9.08
N ARG A 155 11.07 9.82 -8.27
CA ARG A 155 12.26 9.97 -7.44
C ARG A 155 12.37 8.84 -6.42
N ASP A 156 11.26 8.52 -5.76
CA ASP A 156 11.30 7.69 -4.57
C ASP A 156 10.77 6.29 -4.83
N VAL A 157 9.54 6.16 -5.35
CA VAL A 157 8.93 4.83 -5.53
C VAL A 157 9.61 4.04 -6.65
N LEU A 158 9.87 4.69 -7.79
CA LEU A 158 10.52 4.08 -8.94
C LEU A 158 12.03 3.94 -8.73
N ASN A 159 12.74 5.03 -8.42
CA ASN A 159 14.20 5.03 -8.45
C ASN A 159 14.83 4.65 -7.10
N ARG A 160 14.52 5.36 -6.01
CA ARG A 160 15.20 5.15 -4.71
C ARG A 160 14.81 3.83 -4.05
N GLN A 161 13.51 3.54 -3.99
CA GLN A 161 12.94 2.38 -3.30
C GLN A 161 12.83 1.17 -4.21
N ASN A 162 12.98 1.39 -5.52
CA ASN A 162 12.99 0.36 -6.55
C ASN A 162 11.78 -0.59 -6.47
N VAL A 163 10.60 -0.07 -6.11
CA VAL A 163 9.41 -0.89 -5.85
C VAL A 163 9.00 -1.72 -7.07
N PRO A 164 9.00 -1.20 -8.32
CA PRO A 164 8.75 -2.01 -9.50
C PRO A 164 9.69 -3.21 -9.66
N GLU A 165 10.98 -3.03 -9.38
CA GLU A 165 11.94 -4.12 -9.47
C GLU A 165 11.73 -5.15 -8.37
N GLN A 166 11.34 -4.74 -7.15
CA GLN A 166 10.95 -5.71 -6.11
C GLN A 166 9.76 -6.57 -6.54
N ILE A 167 8.78 -6.00 -7.26
CA ILE A 167 7.69 -6.78 -7.87
C ILE A 167 8.22 -7.76 -8.91
N THR A 168 9.11 -7.32 -9.80
CA THR A 168 9.72 -8.20 -10.82
C THR A 168 10.56 -9.31 -10.19
N ALA A 169 11.43 -8.97 -9.23
CA ALA A 169 12.34 -9.88 -8.55
C ALA A 169 11.62 -10.93 -7.69
N SER A 170 10.39 -10.66 -7.25
CA SER A 170 9.58 -11.65 -6.53
C SER A 170 9.24 -12.89 -7.36
N GLY A 171 9.28 -12.80 -8.70
CA GLY A 171 8.83 -13.85 -9.60
C GLY A 171 7.32 -14.14 -9.54
N MET A 172 6.58 -13.48 -8.64
CA MET A 172 5.14 -13.62 -8.50
C MET A 172 4.41 -12.99 -9.68
N ASN A 173 3.28 -13.57 -10.03
CA ASN A 173 2.39 -13.02 -11.06
C ASN A 173 1.63 -11.80 -10.51
N ALA A 174 2.34 -10.69 -10.30
CA ALA A 174 1.87 -9.51 -9.60
C ALA A 174 2.01 -8.25 -10.45
N VAL A 175 1.13 -7.27 -10.25
CA VAL A 175 1.26 -5.92 -10.83
C VAL A 175 1.35 -4.87 -9.73
N LEU A 176 2.02 -3.76 -10.01
CA LEU A 176 2.11 -2.62 -9.10
C LEU A 176 1.14 -1.50 -9.50
N VAL A 177 0.54 -0.89 -8.49
CA VAL A 177 -0.22 0.36 -8.59
C VAL A 177 0.20 1.27 -7.43
N ALA A 178 0.88 2.39 -7.69
CA ALA A 178 1.27 3.33 -6.64
C ALA A 178 0.72 4.73 -6.95
N PRO A 179 -0.36 5.18 -6.26
CA PRO A 179 -0.84 6.54 -6.43
C PRO A 179 0.12 7.57 -5.83
N GLN A 180 0.18 8.74 -6.45
CA GLN A 180 0.78 9.91 -5.82
C GLN A 180 -0.19 10.43 -4.73
N PHE A 181 0.29 10.50 -3.50
CA PHE A 181 -0.32 11.28 -2.42
C PHE A 181 0.25 12.70 -2.44
N ALA A 182 0.36 13.37 -1.30
CA ALA A 182 0.97 14.68 -1.22
C ALA A 182 2.39 14.67 -1.81
N VAL A 183 2.60 15.45 -2.88
CA VAL A 183 3.89 15.52 -3.59
C VAL A 183 4.90 16.20 -2.69
N ASP A 184 5.99 15.49 -2.40
CA ASP A 184 7.15 15.99 -1.67
C ASP A 184 6.80 16.74 -0.37
N ALA A 185 5.80 16.25 0.36
CA ALA A 185 5.29 16.90 1.56
C ALA A 185 5.15 15.93 2.74
N ALA A 186 5.27 16.47 3.95
CA ALA A 186 5.05 15.75 5.20
C ALA A 186 3.54 15.71 5.55
N ASP A 187 2.75 15.10 4.66
CA ASP A 187 1.31 15.05 4.75
C ASP A 187 0.79 13.64 4.43
N SER A 188 -0.07 13.11 5.29
CA SER A 188 -0.63 11.75 5.22
C SER A 188 -2.10 11.73 4.74
N SER A 189 -2.61 12.84 4.24
CA SER A 189 -4.01 12.97 3.83
C SER A 189 -4.37 11.94 2.75
N ALA A 190 -5.52 11.29 2.91
CA ALA A 190 -5.95 10.22 2.01
C ALA A 190 -6.73 10.75 0.79
N GLY A 191 -7.06 12.04 0.76
CA GLY A 191 -7.78 12.68 -0.35
C GLY A 191 -9.08 11.96 -0.68
N ARG A 192 -9.29 11.61 -1.95
CA ARG A 192 -10.48 10.87 -2.41
C ARG A 192 -10.68 9.51 -1.73
N PHE A 193 -9.69 8.94 -1.06
CA PHE A 193 -9.88 7.70 -0.29
C PHE A 193 -10.64 7.95 1.02
N TRP A 194 -10.85 9.20 1.43
CA TRP A 194 -11.81 9.56 2.47
C TRP A 194 -13.26 9.35 2.03
N GLU A 195 -13.54 9.37 0.73
CA GLU A 195 -14.89 9.23 0.21
C GLU A 195 -15.37 7.77 0.30
N PRO A 196 -16.66 7.53 0.61
CA PRO A 196 -17.25 6.19 0.48
C PRO A 196 -16.97 5.58 -0.90
N GLY A 197 -16.38 4.38 -0.91
CA GLY A 197 -16.01 3.66 -2.12
C GLY A 197 -14.88 4.30 -2.95
N GLY A 198 -14.19 5.34 -2.46
CA GLY A 198 -13.11 6.02 -3.18
C GLY A 198 -11.99 5.07 -3.61
N PHE A 199 -11.50 4.25 -2.68
CA PHE A 199 -10.49 3.24 -3.01
C PHE A 199 -11.00 2.14 -3.97
N THR A 200 -12.28 1.79 -3.89
CA THR A 200 -12.88 0.82 -4.82
C THR A 200 -12.94 1.38 -6.25
N ARG A 201 -13.29 2.66 -6.42
CA ARG A 201 -13.21 3.35 -7.72
C ARG A 201 -11.77 3.37 -8.25
N PHE A 202 -10.81 3.66 -7.37
CA PHE A 202 -9.38 3.64 -7.71
C PHE A 202 -8.90 2.28 -8.23
N VAL A 203 -9.19 1.20 -7.53
CA VAL A 203 -8.79 -0.14 -7.95
C VAL A 203 -9.49 -0.56 -9.26
N LYS A 204 -10.75 -0.16 -9.46
CA LYS A 204 -11.47 -0.40 -10.73
C LYS A 204 -10.81 0.33 -11.89
N GLU A 205 -10.46 1.61 -11.72
CA GLU A 205 -9.73 2.39 -12.73
C GLU A 205 -8.33 1.80 -12.97
N ALA A 206 -7.63 1.35 -11.93
CA ALA A 206 -6.35 0.67 -12.07
C ALA A 206 -6.45 -0.54 -12.99
N GLY A 207 -7.53 -1.32 -12.87
CA GLY A 207 -7.79 -2.44 -13.77
C GLY A 207 -7.85 -2.04 -15.24
N ALA A 208 -8.56 -0.96 -15.56
CA ALA A 208 -8.64 -0.44 -16.93
C ALA A 208 -7.30 0.11 -17.43
N LYS A 209 -6.56 0.84 -16.59
CA LYS A 209 -5.27 1.43 -16.97
C LYS A 209 -4.17 0.38 -17.12
N LEU A 210 -4.15 -0.65 -16.29
CA LEU A 210 -3.26 -1.81 -16.44
C LEU A 210 -3.57 -2.59 -17.71
N ALA A 211 -4.85 -2.83 -18.02
CA ALA A 211 -5.26 -3.48 -19.26
C ALA A 211 -4.83 -2.68 -20.51
N ALA A 212 -4.93 -1.35 -20.46
CA ALA A 212 -4.42 -0.49 -21.52
C ALA A 212 -2.88 -0.54 -21.61
N LEU A 213 -2.17 -0.46 -20.48
CA LEU A 213 -0.71 -0.58 -20.41
C LEU A 213 -0.23 -1.96 -20.91
N ASP A 214 -1.03 -3.01 -20.75
CA ASP A 214 -0.75 -4.35 -21.26
C ASP A 214 -1.13 -4.53 -22.74
N ASN A 215 -1.64 -3.50 -23.43
CA ASN A 215 -2.22 -3.61 -24.77
C ASN A 215 -3.34 -4.68 -24.87
N ARG A 216 -4.07 -4.91 -23.78
CA ARG A 216 -5.19 -5.87 -23.69
C ARG A 216 -6.41 -5.21 -23.05
N PRO A 217 -7.05 -4.21 -23.67
CA PRO A 217 -8.19 -3.50 -23.08
C PRO A 217 -9.35 -4.43 -22.67
N ALA A 218 -9.55 -5.54 -23.38
CA ALA A 218 -10.55 -6.56 -23.02
C ALA A 218 -10.29 -7.24 -21.65
N ALA A 219 -9.07 -7.16 -21.11
CA ALA A 219 -8.71 -7.69 -19.79
C ALA A 219 -9.02 -6.73 -18.62
N ALA A 220 -9.60 -5.55 -18.87
CA ALA A 220 -9.87 -4.54 -17.83
C ALA A 220 -10.64 -5.11 -16.63
N ALA A 221 -11.68 -5.92 -16.88
CA ALA A 221 -12.45 -6.56 -15.82
C ALA A 221 -11.61 -7.59 -15.03
N ARG A 222 -10.69 -8.31 -15.70
CA ARG A 222 -9.81 -9.29 -15.03
C ARG A 222 -8.82 -8.59 -14.12
N PHE A 223 -8.10 -7.59 -14.62
CA PHE A 223 -7.22 -6.76 -13.79
C PHE A 223 -7.97 -6.10 -12.64
N GLY A 224 -9.15 -5.54 -12.94
CA GLY A 224 -10.02 -4.89 -11.98
C GLY A 224 -10.64 -5.85 -10.94
N ASN A 225 -10.46 -7.16 -11.06
CA ASN A 225 -10.93 -8.17 -10.12
C ASN A 225 -9.80 -8.92 -9.40
N LEU A 226 -8.53 -8.60 -9.67
CA LEU A 226 -7.39 -9.22 -9.00
C LEU A 226 -7.46 -9.03 -7.48
N PRO A 227 -7.13 -10.05 -6.66
CA PRO A 227 -6.79 -9.86 -5.27
C PRO A 227 -5.87 -8.66 -5.05
N VAL A 228 -6.09 -7.92 -3.97
CA VAL A 228 -5.34 -6.69 -3.63
C VAL A 228 -4.54 -6.91 -2.36
N ILE A 229 -3.26 -6.55 -2.39
CA ILE A 229 -2.42 -6.32 -1.21
C ILE A 229 -2.15 -4.82 -1.14
N ILE A 230 -2.36 -4.21 0.02
CA ILE A 230 -1.85 -2.86 0.29
C ILE A 230 -0.50 -2.99 0.98
N VAL A 231 0.52 -2.33 0.45
CA VAL A 231 1.81 -2.14 1.12
C VAL A 231 1.95 -0.66 1.42
N ALA A 232 1.96 -0.29 2.70
CA ALA A 232 1.97 1.09 3.16
C ALA A 232 3.26 1.38 3.93
N TYR A 233 4.07 2.28 3.39
CA TYR A 233 5.33 2.70 3.97
C TYR A 233 5.17 4.04 4.70
N SER A 234 5.68 4.11 5.93
CA SER A 234 5.73 5.35 6.72
C SER A 234 4.36 6.05 6.76
N GLY A 235 4.27 7.32 6.36
CA GLY A 235 3.02 8.11 6.27
C GLY A 235 1.91 7.51 5.40
N GLY A 236 2.18 6.51 4.56
CA GLY A 236 1.19 5.80 3.75
C GLY A 236 0.20 4.96 4.57
N TYR A 237 0.42 4.80 5.88
CA TYR A 237 -0.49 4.06 6.75
C TYR A 237 -1.88 4.72 6.90
N VAL A 238 -1.98 6.05 6.85
CA VAL A 238 -3.26 6.76 6.94
C VAL A 238 -4.16 6.49 5.73
N PRO A 239 -3.70 6.63 4.47
CA PRO A 239 -4.54 6.23 3.34
C PRO A 239 -4.85 4.73 3.34
N ALA A 240 -3.98 3.87 3.89
CA ALA A 240 -4.31 2.46 4.10
C ALA A 240 -5.46 2.27 5.09
N ALA A 241 -5.42 2.95 6.23
CA ALA A 241 -6.51 2.92 7.20
C ALA A 241 -7.84 3.40 6.59
N TYR A 242 -7.84 4.48 5.81
CA TYR A 242 -9.05 4.95 5.15
C TYR A 242 -9.54 4.04 4.02
N ALA A 243 -8.63 3.41 3.27
CA ALA A 243 -8.98 2.39 2.29
C ALA A 243 -9.72 1.19 2.94
N ILE A 244 -9.36 0.85 4.19
CA ILE A 244 -10.03 -0.18 4.99
C ILE A 244 -11.36 0.35 5.53
N ARG A 245 -11.34 1.51 6.18
CA ARG A 245 -12.50 2.12 6.85
C ARG A 245 -13.66 2.37 5.92
N GLN A 246 -13.38 2.93 4.73
CA GLN A 246 -14.40 3.15 3.70
C GLN A 246 -14.78 1.86 2.97
N GLY A 247 -13.93 0.84 3.04
CA GLY A 247 -14.20 -0.51 2.56
C GLY A 247 -14.48 -0.61 1.05
N GLY A 248 -15.36 -1.56 0.70
CA GLY A 248 -15.85 -1.79 -0.66
C GLY A 248 -15.12 -2.88 -1.45
N LEU A 249 -13.90 -3.28 -1.06
CA LEU A 249 -13.21 -4.41 -1.68
C LEU A 249 -13.60 -5.78 -1.12
N GLY A 250 -14.11 -5.85 0.11
CA GLY A 250 -14.50 -7.11 0.76
C GLY A 250 -13.37 -8.15 0.72
N LYS A 251 -13.69 -9.38 0.31
CA LYS A 251 -12.73 -10.50 0.22
C LYS A 251 -11.60 -10.29 -0.79
N LYS A 252 -11.69 -9.26 -1.64
CA LYS A 252 -10.64 -8.92 -2.61
C LYS A 252 -9.42 -8.29 -1.93
N LEU A 253 -9.59 -7.58 -0.81
CA LEU A 253 -8.46 -7.11 -0.02
C LEU A 253 -7.88 -8.27 0.80
N LYS A 254 -6.78 -8.83 0.32
CA LYS A 254 -6.18 -10.07 0.83
C LYS A 254 -4.99 -9.87 1.75
N GLY A 255 -4.36 -8.69 1.71
CA GLY A 255 -3.21 -8.41 2.55
C GLY A 255 -3.08 -6.93 2.87
N LEU A 256 -2.59 -6.65 4.07
CA LEU A 256 -2.11 -5.33 4.47
C LEU A 256 -0.72 -5.48 5.08
N VAL A 257 0.23 -4.73 4.55
CA VAL A 257 1.60 -4.66 5.03
C VAL A 257 1.89 -3.22 5.44
N LEU A 258 2.21 -3.00 6.71
CA LEU A 258 2.79 -1.76 7.20
C LEU A 258 4.31 -1.92 7.25
N MET A 259 5.01 -1.02 6.57
CA MET A 259 6.46 -0.93 6.52
C MET A 259 6.88 0.33 7.29
N ASP A 260 7.31 0.13 8.54
CA ASP A 260 7.63 1.15 9.53
C ASP A 260 6.62 2.31 9.57
N GLY A 261 5.34 1.93 9.60
CA GLY A 261 4.21 2.82 9.34
C GLY A 261 3.16 2.88 10.44
N LEU A 262 3.22 2.06 11.49
CA LEU A 262 2.18 2.03 12.53
C LEU A 262 2.34 3.21 13.50
N TYR A 263 1.93 4.42 13.09
CA TYR A 263 1.93 5.61 13.96
C TYR A 263 0.59 5.84 14.67
N GLY A 264 -0.50 5.28 14.15
CA GLY A 264 -1.87 5.47 14.64
C GLY A 264 -2.89 4.59 13.91
N GLU A 265 -4.17 4.98 13.90
CA GLU A 265 -5.28 4.26 13.23
C GLU A 265 -5.40 2.77 13.65
N MET A 266 -5.02 2.43 14.89
CA MET A 266 -4.99 1.04 15.36
C MET A 266 -6.34 0.34 15.26
N ASP A 267 -7.43 1.07 15.51
CA ASP A 267 -8.79 0.52 15.45
C ASP A 267 -9.15 0.02 14.05
N ASP A 268 -8.72 0.70 12.98
CA ASP A 268 -8.97 0.27 11.60
C ASP A 268 -8.17 -0.99 11.26
N PHE A 269 -6.92 -1.07 11.72
CA PHE A 269 -6.09 -2.25 11.49
C PHE A 269 -6.60 -3.47 12.29
N ILE A 270 -7.04 -3.27 13.53
CA ILE A 270 -7.68 -4.33 14.32
C ILE A 270 -9.00 -4.73 13.70
N HIS A 271 -9.81 -3.77 13.22
CA HIS A 271 -11.02 -4.05 12.46
C HIS A 271 -10.72 -4.91 11.24
N PHE A 272 -9.63 -4.61 10.51
CA PHE A 272 -9.18 -5.41 9.38
C PHE A 272 -8.85 -6.85 9.76
N ILE A 273 -8.00 -7.02 10.77
CA ILE A 273 -7.57 -8.33 11.27
C ILE A 273 -8.78 -9.20 11.68
N ARG A 274 -9.78 -8.60 12.34
CA ARG A 274 -10.96 -9.33 12.83
C ARG A 274 -11.91 -9.75 11.72
N ASN A 275 -12.15 -8.86 10.76
CA ASN A 275 -13.22 -9.04 9.78
C ASN A 275 -12.79 -9.82 8.53
N TRP A 276 -11.50 -9.87 8.24
CA TRP A 276 -10.96 -10.60 7.09
C TRP A 276 -9.98 -11.69 7.53
N LYS A 277 -10.49 -12.71 8.23
CA LYS A 277 -9.70 -13.84 8.76
C LYS A 277 -8.91 -14.64 7.71
N SER A 278 -9.32 -14.57 6.44
CA SER A 278 -8.61 -15.19 5.30
C SER A 278 -7.58 -14.27 4.65
N SER A 279 -7.38 -13.08 5.20
CA SER A 279 -6.39 -12.09 4.78
C SER A 279 -5.25 -12.08 5.80
N PHE A 280 -4.11 -11.52 5.41
CA PHE A 280 -2.97 -11.35 6.31
C PHE A 280 -2.71 -9.88 6.64
N PHE A 281 -2.18 -9.65 7.84
CA PHE A 281 -1.67 -8.37 8.30
C PHE A 281 -0.21 -8.54 8.71
N ILE A 282 0.68 -7.69 8.18
CA ILE A 282 2.07 -7.63 8.58
C ILE A 282 2.36 -6.20 9.04
N SER A 283 2.86 -6.03 10.26
CA SER A 283 3.48 -4.78 10.68
C SER A 283 4.96 -5.04 10.92
N SER A 284 5.79 -4.51 10.04
CA SER A 284 7.25 -4.55 10.17
C SER A 284 7.75 -3.18 10.58
N TYR A 285 8.69 -3.09 11.52
CA TYR A 285 9.02 -1.81 12.13
C TYR A 285 10.46 -1.69 12.64
N THR A 286 10.92 -0.45 12.71
CA THR A 286 12.14 -0.07 13.43
C THR A 286 11.79 0.35 14.86
N ALA A 287 12.80 0.76 15.64
CA ALA A 287 12.58 1.37 16.94
C ALA A 287 11.62 2.59 16.92
N SER A 288 11.47 3.27 15.78
CA SER A 288 10.65 4.49 15.66
C SER A 288 9.16 4.25 15.94
N THR A 289 8.63 3.08 15.57
CA THR A 289 7.22 2.69 15.80
C THR A 289 7.08 1.51 16.77
N ARG A 290 8.15 1.17 17.52
CA ARG A 290 8.16 0.06 18.50
C ARG A 290 7.03 0.19 19.52
N ARG A 291 6.85 1.37 20.11
CA ARG A 291 5.82 1.59 21.15
C ARG A 291 4.43 1.25 20.63
N GLN A 292 4.09 1.73 19.43
CA GLN A 292 2.80 1.48 18.80
C GLN A 292 2.60 0.00 18.45
N ASN A 293 3.65 -0.68 17.99
CA ASN A 293 3.60 -2.11 17.73
C ASN A 293 3.46 -2.94 19.02
N MET A 294 4.09 -2.54 20.12
CA MET A 294 3.87 -3.16 21.43
C MET A 294 2.43 -2.95 21.93
N SER A 295 1.85 -1.76 21.73
CA SER A 295 0.44 -1.51 22.03
C SER A 295 -0.47 -2.40 21.19
N LEU A 296 -0.22 -2.54 19.89
CA LEU A 296 -0.97 -3.46 19.03
C LEU A 296 -0.84 -4.91 19.52
N ALA A 297 0.37 -5.37 19.85
CA ALA A 297 0.60 -6.71 20.40
C ALA A 297 -0.21 -6.97 21.68
N GLN A 298 -0.29 -5.98 22.58
CA GLN A 298 -1.10 -6.06 23.79
C GLN A 298 -2.59 -6.14 23.47
N MET A 299 -3.08 -5.33 22.53
CA MET A 299 -4.49 -5.37 22.09
C MET A 299 -4.85 -6.71 21.45
N LEU A 300 -3.97 -7.26 20.60
CA LEU A 300 -4.16 -8.58 19.99
C LEU A 300 -4.20 -9.69 21.05
N LYS A 301 -3.28 -9.64 22.03
CA LYS A 301 -3.26 -10.59 23.16
C LYS A 301 -4.55 -10.51 23.99
N ALA A 302 -5.01 -9.31 24.32
CA ALA A 302 -6.25 -9.11 25.07
C ALA A 302 -7.49 -9.65 24.32
N GLN A 303 -7.44 -9.65 23.00
CA GLN A 303 -8.50 -10.18 22.13
C GLN A 303 -8.29 -11.64 21.72
N HIS A 304 -7.28 -12.33 22.26
CA HIS A 304 -6.92 -13.71 21.91
C HIS A 304 -6.66 -13.92 20.41
N ILE A 305 -6.13 -12.89 19.74
CA ILE A 305 -5.73 -12.97 18.33
C ILE A 305 -4.24 -13.37 18.29
N PRO A 306 -3.90 -14.56 17.78
CA PRO A 306 -2.52 -14.98 17.67
C PRO A 306 -1.79 -14.12 16.63
N TYR A 307 -0.53 -13.82 16.91
CA TYR A 307 0.37 -13.20 15.96
C TYR A 307 1.74 -13.87 16.00
N ASP A 308 2.42 -13.80 14.86
CA ASP A 308 3.77 -14.31 14.66
C ASP A 308 4.79 -13.16 14.74
N THR A 309 6.04 -13.49 15.03
CA THR A 309 7.17 -12.54 15.00
C THR A 309 8.04 -12.69 13.75
N GLU A 310 7.58 -13.50 12.79
CA GLU A 310 8.23 -13.77 11.51
C GLU A 310 7.17 -13.90 10.40
N ILE A 311 7.59 -13.74 9.13
CA ILE A 311 6.71 -13.93 7.99
C ILE A 311 6.64 -15.43 7.67
N ARG A 312 5.46 -16.02 7.87
CA ARG A 312 5.19 -17.40 7.49
C ARG A 312 4.91 -17.53 5.99
N LYS A 313 5.23 -18.70 5.42
CA LYS A 313 4.82 -19.11 4.07
C LYS A 313 3.30 -19.37 3.97
N ASN A 314 2.78 -19.48 2.74
CA ASN A 314 1.38 -19.76 2.42
C ASN A 314 0.40 -18.69 2.96
N LEU A 315 0.78 -17.41 2.91
CA LEU A 315 -0.05 -16.31 3.44
C LEU A 315 -1.47 -16.30 2.82
N TRP A 316 -1.63 -16.70 1.55
CA TRP A 316 -2.94 -16.83 0.91
C TRP A 316 -3.88 -17.87 1.52
N ARG A 317 -3.33 -18.97 2.00
CA ARG A 317 -4.11 -20.07 2.58
C ARG A 317 -4.34 -19.84 4.06
N ARG A 318 -3.34 -19.30 4.76
CA ARG A 318 -3.34 -19.20 6.22
C ARG A 318 -3.88 -17.87 6.75
N GLY A 319 -3.77 -16.80 5.96
CA GLY A 319 -3.93 -15.45 6.49
C GLY A 319 -2.98 -15.23 7.68
N GLY A 320 -3.42 -14.43 8.64
CA GLY A 320 -2.76 -14.29 9.94
C GLY A 320 -2.17 -12.91 10.20
N VAL A 321 -1.51 -12.77 11.34
CA VAL A 321 -0.96 -11.49 11.82
C VAL A 321 0.52 -11.71 12.12
N ALA A 322 1.39 -10.85 11.61
CA ALA A 322 2.81 -10.84 11.97
C ALA A 322 3.25 -9.45 12.42
N LEU A 323 3.96 -9.39 13.54
CA LEU A 323 4.59 -8.18 14.07
C LEU A 323 6.11 -8.38 14.09
N ILE A 324 6.81 -7.72 13.19
CA ILE A 324 8.22 -8.00 12.88
C ILE A 324 9.05 -6.79 13.26
N GLU A 325 9.81 -6.94 14.33
CA GLU A 325 10.84 -5.97 14.68
C GLU A 325 12.10 -6.22 13.85
N THR A 326 12.64 -5.15 13.27
CA THR A 326 13.92 -5.17 12.56
C THR A 326 15.08 -4.83 13.50
N GLU A 327 16.31 -5.10 13.04
CA GLU A 327 17.52 -4.72 13.78
C GLU A 327 17.60 -3.20 13.99
N ASN A 328 18.17 -2.77 15.12
CA ASN A 328 18.26 -1.33 15.48
C ASN A 328 19.12 -0.51 14.50
N THR A 329 19.92 -1.16 13.64
CA THR A 329 20.75 -0.54 12.61
C THR A 329 19.95 -0.12 11.37
N VAL A 330 18.77 -0.69 11.18
CA VAL A 330 17.90 -0.39 10.03
C VAL A 330 17.37 1.03 10.14
N ARG A 331 17.55 1.80 9.07
CA ARG A 331 17.11 3.19 8.99
C ARG A 331 15.70 3.27 8.41
N HIS A 332 14.86 4.11 9.00
CA HIS A 332 13.52 4.39 8.49
C HIS A 332 13.50 4.72 6.98
N ARG A 333 14.40 5.61 6.52
CA ARG A 333 14.52 6.03 5.11
C ARG A 333 14.62 4.86 4.13
N ASP A 334 15.42 3.88 4.53
CA ASP A 334 15.92 2.80 3.70
C ASP A 334 15.08 1.55 3.93
N PHE A 335 14.04 1.61 4.76
CA PHE A 335 13.25 0.46 5.19
C PHE A 335 12.58 -0.31 4.04
N VAL A 336 12.26 0.38 2.94
CA VAL A 336 11.69 -0.28 1.75
C VAL A 336 12.73 -1.10 0.98
N THR A 337 14.02 -0.87 1.19
CA THR A 337 15.14 -1.54 0.51
C THR A 337 16.06 -2.32 1.45
N GLU A 338 16.00 -2.07 2.76
CA GLU A 338 16.97 -2.58 3.73
C GLU A 338 16.29 -2.93 5.07
N ALA A 339 15.09 -3.52 5.05
CA ALA A 339 14.45 -3.99 6.30
C ALA A 339 15.16 -5.25 6.83
N TRP A 340 14.59 -6.44 6.63
CA TRP A 340 15.25 -7.71 6.97
C TRP A 340 15.99 -8.35 5.79
N THR A 341 15.88 -7.75 4.61
CA THR A 341 16.50 -8.19 3.35
C THR A 341 16.64 -7.00 2.40
N GLY A 342 17.39 -7.17 1.31
CA GLY A 342 17.59 -6.15 0.28
C GLY A 342 16.36 -5.88 -0.61
N ASN A 343 15.36 -6.76 -0.59
CA ASN A 343 14.09 -6.57 -1.32
C ASN A 343 12.90 -7.05 -0.46
N PRO A 344 12.52 -6.33 0.62
CA PRO A 344 11.50 -6.77 1.56
C PRO A 344 10.13 -7.04 0.93
N ILE A 345 9.72 -6.24 -0.06
CA ILE A 345 8.45 -6.46 -0.76
C ILE A 345 8.51 -7.75 -1.58
N ALA A 346 9.64 -8.01 -2.25
CA ALA A 346 9.82 -9.25 -3.01
C ALA A 346 9.74 -10.49 -2.10
N ASP A 347 10.39 -10.42 -0.93
CA ASP A 347 10.35 -11.52 0.05
C ASP A 347 8.94 -11.75 0.62
N ILE A 348 8.16 -10.71 0.91
CA ILE A 348 6.74 -10.89 1.30
C ILE A 348 5.96 -11.60 0.20
N LEU A 349 6.15 -11.20 -1.06
CA LEU A 349 5.44 -11.77 -2.20
C LEU A 349 5.81 -13.25 -2.40
N ASP A 350 7.07 -13.63 -2.20
CA ASP A 350 7.52 -15.04 -2.22
C ASP A 350 6.84 -15.91 -1.14
N LYS A 351 6.35 -15.30 -0.04
CA LYS A 351 5.65 -16.02 1.03
C LYS A 351 4.14 -16.18 0.81
N LEU A 352 3.60 -15.68 -0.31
CA LEU A 352 2.17 -15.75 -0.59
C LEU A 352 1.65 -17.17 -0.80
N ASP A 353 2.38 -17.98 -1.58
CA ASP A 353 1.96 -19.31 -2.00
C ASP A 353 2.40 -20.45 -1.07
#